data_AF-A0A7W3XZ95-F1
#
_entry.id   AF-A0A7W3XZ95-F1
#
_cell.length_a   1.000
_cell.length_b   1.000
_cell.length_c   1.000
_cell.angle_alpha   90.00
_cell.angle_beta   90.00
_cell.angle_gamma   90.00
#
_symmetry.space_group_name_H-M   'P 1'
#
loop_
_entity.id
_entity.type
_entity.pdbx_description
1 polymer ?
#
loop_
_entity_poly.entity_id
_entity_poly.type
_entity_poly.pdbx_seq_one_letter_code
_entity_poly.pdbx_strand_id
1 'polypeptide(L)'
;MPPPGEPADGAQPSEGSPDGSPGEPAGAARGRPDGPGDPAGALALRLTALRRRVAALVERRSADDPTAGDPLRGLHLPEAAVRHRLRTPAEPEEGEILADHPLHGAAPVGPDDRLARLARRLDLTDQDTAILLIAAAPDLDRNFETFYAYLNDDVGRRRPTVGLALDLCGLSTLDALARDHFHPTAPLSRLGLLDVGDRDAPFLGRPLRVPDRLIAHLLGNDVPDAALEGHVRP
;
A
#
# COMPACT_ATOMS: atom_id res chain seq x y z
N MET A 1 -64.16 15.37 32.39
CA MET A 1 -65.06 15.68 31.26
C MET A 1 -65.04 14.48 30.30
N PRO A 2 -65.99 13.54 30.43
CA PRO A 2 -66.21 12.43 29.49
C PRO A 2 -67.18 12.84 28.33
N PRO A 3 -67.39 12.00 27.30
CA PRO A 3 -67.89 12.42 25.97
C PRO A 3 -69.43 12.29 25.80
N PRO A 4 -69.95 12.66 24.62
CA PRO A 4 -70.48 11.65 23.66
C PRO A 4 -70.13 11.99 22.20
N GLY A 5 -70.42 11.21 21.15
CA GLY A 5 -71.08 9.89 21.01
C GLY A 5 -71.39 9.66 19.51
N GLU A 6 -71.49 8.41 19.06
CA GLU A 6 -71.84 8.05 17.67
C GLU A 6 -73.29 8.45 17.30
N PRO A 7 -73.62 8.46 16.00
CA PRO A 7 -74.42 7.32 15.53
C PRO A 7 -73.98 6.73 14.18
N ALA A 8 -74.33 5.46 13.97
CA ALA A 8 -74.18 4.72 12.72
C ALA A 8 -75.46 4.77 11.87
N ASP A 9 -75.33 4.65 10.54
CA ASP A 9 -76.36 4.08 9.65
C ASP A 9 -75.74 3.70 8.28
N GLY A 10 -76.45 2.88 7.47
CA GLY A 10 -76.34 2.97 6.00
C GLY A 10 -75.66 1.82 5.25
N ALA A 11 -76.38 0.70 5.12
CA ALA A 11 -76.26 -0.44 4.19
C ALA A 11 -75.45 -0.34 2.86
N GLN A 12 -74.90 -1.51 2.48
CA GLN A 12 -74.42 -1.97 1.15
C GLN A 12 -75.58 -2.18 0.14
N PRO A 13 -75.40 -2.64 -1.13
CA PRO A 13 -74.18 -3.04 -1.89
C PRO A 13 -74.07 -2.23 -3.23
N SER A 14 -73.42 -2.61 -4.35
CA SER A 14 -72.60 -3.75 -4.83
C SER A 14 -71.51 -3.21 -5.81
N GLU A 15 -70.70 -3.92 -6.61
CA GLU A 15 -70.52 -5.35 -6.99
C GLU A 15 -69.08 -5.57 -7.55
N GLY A 16 -68.64 -6.83 -7.81
CA GLY A 16 -67.45 -7.10 -8.64
C GLY A 16 -66.47 -8.18 -8.16
N SER A 17 -66.32 -9.25 -8.94
CA SER A 17 -65.32 -10.32 -8.86
C SER A 17 -65.23 -11.01 -10.23
N PRO A 18 -64.23 -11.85 -10.54
CA PRO A 18 -62.82 -11.81 -10.13
C PRO A 18 -61.87 -12.06 -11.34
N ASP A 19 -60.62 -11.54 -11.33
CA ASP A 19 -59.51 -12.17 -12.07
C ASP A 19 -58.13 -11.62 -11.64
N GLY A 20 -57.04 -12.34 -11.92
CA GLY A 20 -55.67 -11.82 -11.89
C GLY A 20 -54.78 -12.30 -10.73
N SER A 21 -54.09 -13.42 -10.97
CA SER A 21 -53.01 -14.05 -10.20
C SER A 21 -52.05 -13.13 -9.40
N PRO A 22 -51.55 -13.57 -8.22
CA PRO A 22 -50.44 -12.91 -7.54
C PRO A 22 -49.13 -13.15 -8.31
N GLY A 23 -48.61 -12.10 -8.96
CA GLY A 23 -47.29 -12.12 -9.58
C GLY A 23 -46.19 -12.05 -8.53
N GLU A 24 -45.55 -13.18 -8.23
CA GLU A 24 -44.26 -13.19 -7.54
C GLU A 24 -43.22 -12.41 -8.36
N PRO A 25 -42.47 -11.46 -7.77
CA PRO A 25 -41.15 -11.09 -8.27
C PRO A 25 -40.15 -12.20 -7.89
N ALA A 26 -40.30 -13.35 -8.51
CA ALA A 26 -39.26 -14.38 -8.50
C ALA A 26 -38.00 -13.85 -9.20
N GLY A 27 -36.82 -14.26 -8.74
CA GLY A 27 -35.66 -14.36 -9.63
C GLY A 27 -34.95 -13.06 -10.02
N ALA A 28 -34.82 -12.09 -9.12
CA ALA A 28 -33.64 -11.23 -9.12
C ALA A 28 -33.00 -11.19 -7.73
N ALA A 29 -32.81 -12.37 -7.14
CA ALA A 29 -31.67 -12.59 -6.28
C ALA A 29 -30.43 -12.21 -7.09
N ARG A 30 -29.96 -10.97 -6.91
CA ARG A 30 -28.59 -10.60 -7.26
C ARG A 30 -27.76 -11.57 -6.46
N GLY A 31 -27.27 -12.61 -7.14
CA GLY A 31 -26.35 -13.55 -6.55
C GLY A 31 -25.27 -12.70 -5.92
N ARG A 32 -25.20 -12.73 -4.59
CA ARG A 32 -24.01 -12.29 -3.90
C ARG A 32 -22.92 -13.09 -4.58
N PRO A 33 -21.93 -12.46 -5.25
CA PRO A 33 -20.84 -13.25 -5.76
C PRO A 33 -20.27 -13.96 -4.55
N ASP A 34 -20.32 -15.30 -4.55
CA ASP A 34 -19.56 -16.14 -3.64
C ASP A 34 -18.11 -15.89 -4.03
N GLY A 35 -17.58 -14.82 -3.44
CA GLY A 35 -16.65 -13.96 -4.17
C GLY A 35 -15.24 -14.53 -4.18
N PRO A 36 -14.50 -14.43 -5.30
CA PRO A 36 -13.04 -14.44 -5.19
C PRO A 36 -12.68 -13.34 -4.18
N GLY A 37 -11.88 -13.68 -3.19
CA GLY A 37 -11.74 -12.89 -1.97
C GLY A 37 -11.10 -11.53 -2.21
N ASP A 38 -11.22 -10.66 -1.21
CA ASP A 38 -10.90 -9.24 -1.32
C ASP A 38 -9.38 -9.00 -1.49
N PRO A 39 -8.89 -8.61 -2.70
CA PRO A 39 -7.48 -8.32 -2.91
C PRO A 39 -7.06 -7.01 -2.20
N ALA A 40 -7.98 -6.06 -2.02
CA ALA A 40 -7.71 -4.83 -1.29
C ALA A 40 -7.55 -5.11 0.20
N GLY A 41 -8.29 -6.07 0.76
CA GLY A 41 -8.14 -6.55 2.13
C GLY A 41 -6.74 -7.11 2.42
N ALA A 42 -6.22 -7.98 1.54
CA ALA A 42 -4.85 -8.49 1.67
C ALA A 42 -3.79 -7.37 1.56
N LEU A 43 -3.99 -6.41 0.66
CA LEU A 43 -3.10 -5.26 0.49
C LEU A 43 -3.15 -4.31 1.71
N ALA A 44 -4.33 -4.10 2.30
CA ALA A 44 -4.50 -3.29 3.52
C ALA A 44 -3.79 -3.92 4.74
N LEU A 45 -3.79 -5.25 4.87
CA LEU A 45 -2.99 -5.96 5.88
C LEU A 45 -1.48 -5.73 5.68
N ARG A 46 -1.00 -5.82 4.43
CA ARG A 46 0.40 -5.52 4.07
C ARG A 46 0.79 -4.09 4.39
N LEU A 47 -0.03 -3.10 4.03
CA LEU A 47 0.19 -1.69 4.37
C LEU A 47 0.16 -1.44 5.89
N THR A 48 -0.64 -2.21 6.64
CA THR A 48 -0.67 -2.13 8.11
C THR A 48 0.60 -2.71 8.74
N ALA A 49 1.18 -3.78 8.18
CA ALA A 49 2.50 -4.25 8.57
C ALA A 49 3.59 -3.22 8.25
N LEU A 50 3.58 -2.64 7.04
CA LEU A 50 4.51 -1.59 6.64
C LEU A 50 4.40 -0.34 7.52
N ARG A 51 3.19 0.07 7.92
CA ARG A 51 3.00 1.22 8.82
C ARG A 51 3.61 0.99 10.21
N ARG A 52 3.57 -0.23 10.75
CA ARG A 52 4.26 -0.58 12.01
C ARG A 52 5.78 -0.54 11.85
N ARG A 53 6.31 -1.08 10.74
CA ARG A 53 7.74 -1.00 10.38
C ARG A 53 8.22 0.45 10.29
N VAL A 54 7.46 1.30 9.58
CA VAL A 54 7.70 2.75 9.46
C VAL A 54 7.66 3.44 10.82
N ALA A 55 6.69 3.14 11.68
CA ALA A 55 6.59 3.74 13.01
C ALA A 55 7.83 3.44 13.87
N ALA A 56 8.30 2.18 13.91
CA ALA A 56 9.53 1.84 14.65
C ALA A 56 10.78 2.52 14.08
N LEU A 57 10.90 2.65 12.75
CA LEU A 57 12.01 3.39 12.14
C LEU A 57 11.96 4.89 12.45
N VAL A 58 10.76 5.49 12.51
CA VAL A 58 10.55 6.88 12.94
C VAL A 58 10.98 7.05 14.39
N GLU A 59 10.43 6.25 15.32
CA GLU A 59 10.76 6.31 16.75
C GLU A 59 12.27 6.19 17.00
N ARG A 60 12.95 5.23 16.36
CA ARG A 60 14.41 5.07 16.44
C ARG A 60 15.15 6.32 15.96
N ARG A 61 14.74 6.90 14.83
CA ARG A 61 15.40 8.10 14.27
C ARG A 61 15.10 9.36 15.06
N SER A 62 13.93 9.47 15.68
CA SER A 62 13.54 10.65 16.45
C SER A 62 14.05 10.65 17.89
N ALA A 63 14.34 9.49 18.49
CA ALA A 63 14.71 9.36 19.90
C ALA A 63 15.88 10.27 20.33
N ASP A 64 16.93 10.36 19.50
CA ASP A 64 18.13 11.15 19.77
C ASP A 64 18.33 12.34 18.79
N ASP A 65 17.45 12.52 17.80
CA ASP A 65 17.55 13.60 16.80
C ASP A 65 17.07 14.94 17.39
N PRO A 66 17.97 15.92 17.63
CA PRO A 66 17.60 17.21 18.21
C PRO A 66 16.73 18.06 17.27
N THR A 67 16.53 17.65 16.02
CA THR A 67 15.68 18.30 15.02
C THR A 67 14.37 17.56 14.75
N ALA A 68 14.07 16.45 15.46
CA ALA A 68 12.85 15.67 15.23
C ALA A 68 11.55 16.49 15.33
N GLY A 69 11.55 17.56 16.14
CA GLY A 69 10.44 18.50 16.30
C GLY A 69 10.60 19.86 15.62
N ASP A 70 11.58 20.05 14.74
CA ASP A 70 11.81 21.32 14.03
C ASP A 70 10.70 21.55 12.96
N PRO A 71 9.93 22.65 13.01
CA PRO A 71 8.94 22.99 11.97
C PRO A 71 9.52 23.18 10.56
N LEU A 72 10.83 23.39 10.43
CA LEU A 72 11.56 23.57 9.17
C LEU A 72 12.38 22.34 8.77
N ARG A 73 12.15 21.18 9.40
CA ARG A 73 12.82 19.91 9.09
C ARG A 73 12.68 19.57 7.60
N GLY A 74 13.78 19.16 6.97
CA GLY A 74 13.88 18.92 5.52
C GLY A 74 13.77 20.17 4.62
N LEU A 75 13.66 21.38 5.17
CA LEU A 75 13.80 22.66 4.45
C LEU A 75 15.02 23.47 4.90
N HIS A 76 15.46 23.26 6.14
CA HIS A 76 16.62 23.92 6.73
C HIS A 76 17.52 22.88 7.41
N LEU A 77 18.84 23.03 7.26
CA LEU A 77 19.85 22.17 7.89
C LEU A 77 20.57 22.94 9.00
N PRO A 78 20.09 22.91 10.25
CA PRO A 78 20.76 23.59 11.36
C PRO A 78 22.06 22.86 11.74
N GLU A 79 23.02 23.60 12.30
CA GLU A 79 24.32 23.02 12.72
C GLU A 79 24.15 21.87 13.73
N ALA A 80 23.10 21.91 14.56
CA ALA A 80 22.76 20.84 15.50
C ALA A 80 22.51 19.49 14.80
N ALA A 81 21.82 19.47 13.65
CA ALA A 81 21.59 18.27 12.86
C ALA A 81 22.89 17.70 12.28
N VAL A 82 23.77 18.57 11.77
CA VAL A 82 25.10 18.17 11.26
C VAL A 82 25.94 17.57 12.38
N ARG A 83 25.99 18.23 13.55
CA ARG A 83 26.71 17.73 14.73
C ARG A 83 26.12 16.45 15.32
N HIS A 84 24.81 16.22 15.19
CA HIS A 84 24.18 14.94 15.55
C HIS A 84 24.63 13.83 14.57
N ARG A 85 24.47 14.04 13.26
CA ARG A 85 24.87 13.08 12.20
C ARG A 85 26.35 12.67 12.24
N LEU A 86 27.24 13.54 12.70
CA LEU A 86 28.67 13.23 12.88
C LEU A 86 28.99 12.39 14.13
N ARG A 87 28.04 12.23 15.07
CA ARG A 87 28.20 11.43 16.30
C ARG A 87 27.46 10.10 16.21
N THR A 88 26.32 10.07 15.53
CA THR A 88 25.55 8.84 15.31
C THR A 88 26.34 7.91 14.40
N PRO A 89 26.67 6.67 14.82
CA PRO A 89 27.46 5.75 14.01
C PRO A 89 26.70 5.30 12.76
N ALA A 90 27.42 5.07 11.66
CA ALA A 90 26.85 4.59 10.41
C ALA A 90 26.59 3.07 10.44
N GLU A 91 25.45 2.71 11.03
CA GLU A 91 24.66 1.47 10.85
C GLU A 91 25.36 0.10 10.77
N PRO A 92 25.25 -0.67 11.87
CA PRO A 92 25.07 -2.12 11.82
C PRO A 92 23.76 -2.64 12.46
N GLU A 93 22.96 -1.82 13.15
CA GLU A 93 21.99 -2.29 14.15
C GLU A 93 20.50 -2.15 13.76
N GLU A 94 20.15 -1.51 12.64
CA GLU A 94 18.73 -1.41 12.20
C GLU A 94 18.05 -2.78 11.94
N GLY A 95 18.82 -3.80 11.53
CA GLY A 95 18.27 -5.11 11.15
C GLY A 95 17.60 -5.90 12.29
N GLU A 96 18.19 -5.89 13.49
CA GLU A 96 17.73 -6.72 14.62
C GLU A 96 16.45 -6.17 15.26
N ILE A 97 16.36 -4.85 15.45
CA ILE A 97 15.21 -4.21 16.14
C ILE A 97 13.95 -4.28 15.28
N LEU A 98 14.07 -4.13 13.96
CA LEU A 98 12.91 -4.16 13.08
C LEU A 98 12.28 -5.58 12.95
N ALA A 99 12.92 -6.62 13.50
CA ALA A 99 12.40 -8.00 13.50
C ALA A 99 11.04 -8.14 14.21
N ASP A 100 10.76 -7.32 15.23
CA ASP A 100 9.46 -7.28 15.94
C ASP A 100 8.30 -6.82 15.04
N HIS A 101 8.61 -6.18 13.91
CA HIS A 101 7.64 -5.74 12.91
C HIS A 101 8.00 -6.34 11.55
N PRO A 102 7.77 -7.66 11.37
CA PRO A 102 8.11 -8.33 10.12
C PRO A 102 7.27 -7.77 8.98
N LEU A 103 7.95 -7.37 7.91
CA LEU A 103 7.30 -7.13 6.64
C LEU A 103 7.12 -8.49 5.95
N HIS A 104 5.89 -8.98 5.81
CA HIS A 104 5.64 -10.19 5.04
C HIS A 104 5.97 -9.91 3.56
N GLY A 105 7.05 -10.50 3.07
CA GLY A 105 7.49 -10.41 1.67
C GLY A 105 6.59 -11.25 0.76
N ALA A 106 7.12 -12.34 0.22
CA ALA A 106 6.44 -13.24 -0.70
C ALA A 106 5.39 -14.13 -0.03
N ALA A 107 5.46 -14.33 1.30
CA ALA A 107 4.47 -15.10 2.05
C ALA A 107 3.06 -14.49 1.95
N PRO A 108 2.00 -15.28 1.65
CA PRO A 108 0.64 -14.76 1.52
C PRO A 108 0.03 -14.39 2.86
N VAL A 109 -0.55 -13.18 2.95
CA VAL A 109 -1.32 -12.73 4.13
C VAL A 109 -2.82 -13.04 4.05
N GLY A 110 -3.27 -13.63 2.94
CA GLY A 110 -4.66 -14.02 2.68
C GLY A 110 -4.81 -14.81 1.37
N PRO A 111 -5.98 -15.40 1.10
CA PRO A 111 -6.21 -16.23 -0.09
C PRO A 111 -6.01 -15.46 -1.40
N ASP A 112 -6.42 -14.19 -1.44
CA ASP A 112 -6.39 -13.34 -2.63
C ASP A 112 -5.27 -12.30 -2.59
N ASP A 113 -4.19 -12.62 -1.87
CA ASP A 113 -2.95 -11.82 -1.85
C ASP A 113 -2.29 -11.83 -3.23
N ARG A 114 -2.67 -10.85 -4.06
CA ARG A 114 -2.15 -10.65 -5.41
C ARG A 114 -0.65 -10.36 -5.43
N LEU A 115 -0.10 -9.72 -4.39
CA LEU A 115 1.34 -9.47 -4.30
C LEU A 115 2.11 -10.78 -4.04
N ALA A 116 1.65 -11.64 -3.12
CA ALA A 116 2.24 -12.98 -2.93
C ALA A 116 2.06 -13.91 -4.14
N ARG A 117 0.96 -13.77 -4.90
CA ARG A 117 0.78 -14.48 -6.18
C ARG A 117 1.75 -13.99 -7.25
N LEU A 118 1.96 -12.68 -7.36
CA LEU A 118 2.93 -12.07 -8.27
C LEU A 118 4.36 -12.51 -7.95
N ALA A 119 4.75 -12.41 -6.67
CA ALA A 119 6.07 -12.80 -6.18
C ALA A 119 6.40 -14.25 -6.56
N ARG A 120 5.52 -15.20 -6.23
CA ARG A 120 5.69 -16.62 -6.59
C ARG A 120 5.69 -16.88 -8.10
N ARG A 121 4.97 -16.08 -8.90
CA ARG A 121 4.92 -16.23 -10.37
C ARG A 121 6.20 -15.72 -11.04
N LEU A 122 6.84 -14.72 -10.47
CA LEU A 122 8.02 -14.03 -11.03
C LEU A 122 9.33 -14.39 -10.32
N ASP A 123 9.28 -15.36 -9.40
CA ASP A 123 10.40 -15.82 -8.57
C ASP A 123 11.08 -14.68 -7.79
N LEU A 124 10.26 -13.77 -7.25
CA LEU A 124 10.73 -12.65 -6.42
C LEU A 124 11.04 -13.15 -5.01
N THR A 125 12.17 -12.70 -4.47
CA THR A 125 12.55 -12.96 -3.08
C THR A 125 11.62 -12.23 -2.09
N ASP A 126 11.73 -12.56 -0.80
CA ASP A 126 11.05 -11.79 0.25
C ASP A 126 11.50 -10.32 0.25
N GLN A 127 12.79 -10.05 0.02
CA GLN A 127 13.36 -8.70 -0.12
C GLN A 127 12.83 -7.98 -1.35
N ASP A 128 12.79 -8.62 -2.52
CA ASP A 128 12.22 -8.02 -3.73
C ASP A 128 10.76 -7.61 -3.52
N THR A 129 9.98 -8.51 -2.89
CA THR A 129 8.56 -8.28 -2.61
C THR A 129 8.36 -7.19 -1.56
N ALA A 130 9.25 -7.09 -0.58
CA ALA A 130 9.29 -6.03 0.43
C ALA A 130 9.56 -4.66 -0.20
N ILE A 131 10.61 -4.56 -1.02
CA ILE A 131 10.97 -3.33 -1.76
C ILE A 131 9.82 -2.89 -2.66
N LEU A 132 9.15 -3.83 -3.34
CA LEU A 132 8.01 -3.55 -4.20
C LEU A 132 6.80 -3.00 -3.42
N LEU A 133 6.51 -3.54 -2.23
CA LEU A 133 5.47 -3.03 -1.33
C LEU A 133 5.79 -1.62 -0.82
N ILE A 134 7.05 -1.36 -0.44
CA ILE A 134 7.53 -0.04 -0.01
C ILE A 134 7.34 0.99 -1.14
N ALA A 135 7.77 0.65 -2.36
CA ALA A 135 7.66 1.54 -3.52
C ALA A 135 6.21 1.82 -3.97
N ALA A 136 5.30 0.85 -3.79
CA ALA A 136 3.88 0.99 -4.09
C ALA A 136 3.08 1.77 -3.02
N ALA A 137 3.56 1.80 -1.77
CA ALA A 137 2.83 2.35 -0.63
C ALA A 137 2.22 3.76 -0.82
N PRO A 138 2.93 4.78 -1.37
CA PRO A 138 2.36 6.12 -1.53
C PRO A 138 1.27 6.21 -2.61
N ASP A 139 1.24 5.29 -3.59
CA ASP A 139 0.16 5.21 -4.57
C ASP A 139 -1.11 4.54 -4.01
N LEU A 140 -0.98 3.84 -2.88
CA LEU A 140 -2.04 3.06 -2.23
C LEU A 140 -2.61 3.74 -0.98
N ASP A 141 -1.77 4.44 -0.22
CA ASP A 141 -2.16 5.24 0.94
C ASP A 141 -1.28 6.51 1.02
N ARG A 142 -1.91 7.66 0.75
CA ARG A 142 -1.28 9.00 0.77
C ARG A 142 -0.53 9.32 2.06
N ASN A 143 -0.81 8.66 3.19
CA ASN A 143 -0.08 8.90 4.43
C ASN A 143 1.41 8.53 4.30
N PHE A 144 1.75 7.58 3.42
CA PHE A 144 3.15 7.24 3.14
C PHE A 144 3.92 8.36 2.43
N GLU A 145 3.28 9.28 1.71
CA GLU A 145 3.95 10.49 1.21
C GLU A 145 4.58 11.28 2.36
N THR A 146 3.82 11.51 3.43
CA THR A 146 4.26 12.23 4.63
C THR A 146 5.32 11.45 5.40
N PHE A 147 5.11 10.14 5.59
CA PHE A 147 6.07 9.30 6.32
C PHE A 147 7.43 9.23 5.59
N TYR A 148 7.42 9.14 4.26
CA TYR A 148 8.66 9.08 3.48
C TYR A 148 9.33 10.45 3.36
N ALA A 149 8.58 11.54 3.26
CA ALA A 149 9.14 12.89 3.35
C ALA A 149 9.87 13.13 4.69
N TYR A 150 9.29 12.67 5.81
CA TYR A 150 9.94 12.71 7.13
C TYR A 150 11.19 11.81 7.20
N LEU A 151 11.09 10.55 6.76
CA LEU A 151 12.18 9.58 6.85
C LEU A 151 13.34 9.87 5.87
N ASN A 152 13.08 10.54 4.75
CA ASN A 152 14.09 11.06 3.83
C ASN A 152 14.73 12.39 4.32
N ASP A 153 14.19 13.02 5.36
CA ASP A 153 14.52 14.38 5.81
C ASP A 153 14.43 15.44 4.69
N ASP A 154 13.38 15.36 3.86
CA ASP A 154 13.16 16.25 2.71
C ASP A 154 11.66 16.27 2.37
N VAL A 155 11.02 17.43 2.57
CA VAL A 155 9.57 17.59 2.36
C VAL A 155 9.13 17.46 0.90
N GLY A 156 10.07 17.53 -0.05
CA GLY A 156 9.85 17.24 -1.46
C GLY A 156 9.89 15.75 -1.80
N ARG A 157 10.60 14.93 -1.01
CA ARG A 157 10.81 13.49 -1.28
C ARG A 157 9.70 12.62 -0.70
N ARG A 158 8.55 12.66 -1.37
CA ARG A 158 7.35 11.87 -1.01
C ARG A 158 7.37 10.42 -1.50
N ARG A 159 8.42 10.02 -2.21
CA ARG A 159 8.68 8.65 -2.67
C ARG A 159 9.76 8.01 -1.79
N PRO A 160 9.75 6.68 -1.60
CA PRO A 160 10.86 6.03 -0.95
C PRO A 160 12.10 6.14 -1.84
N THR A 161 13.25 6.34 -1.21
CA THR A 161 14.55 6.28 -1.87
C THR A 161 15.13 4.87 -1.75
N VAL A 162 16.17 4.55 -2.53
CA VAL A 162 16.90 3.27 -2.39
C VAL A 162 17.42 3.09 -0.95
N GLY A 163 17.96 4.13 -0.33
CA GLY A 163 18.38 4.11 1.08
C GLY A 163 17.20 3.79 1.98
N LEU A 164 16.11 4.57 1.92
CA LEU A 164 14.93 4.34 2.74
C LEU A 164 14.31 2.93 2.55
N ALA A 165 14.39 2.35 1.36
CA ALA A 165 13.94 0.98 1.12
C ALA A 165 14.86 -0.07 1.78
N LEU A 166 16.17 0.15 1.78
CA LEU A 166 17.15 -0.69 2.49
C LEU A 166 16.94 -0.61 4.01
N ASP A 167 16.84 0.61 4.55
CA ASP A 167 16.56 0.88 5.96
C ASP A 167 15.26 0.19 6.42
N LEU A 168 14.17 0.36 5.65
CA LEU A 168 12.89 -0.30 5.92
C LEU A 168 12.96 -1.82 5.75
N CYS A 169 13.86 -2.37 4.94
CA CYS A 169 14.15 -3.80 4.88
C CYS A 169 15.11 -4.28 5.98
N GLY A 170 15.73 -3.38 6.76
CA GLY A 170 16.75 -3.72 7.76
C GLY A 170 18.06 -4.21 7.15
N LEU A 171 18.37 -3.75 5.93
CA LEU A 171 19.53 -4.15 5.14
C LEU A 171 20.59 -3.04 5.16
N SER A 172 21.86 -3.40 5.37
CA SER A 172 22.94 -2.42 5.35
C SER A 172 23.12 -1.81 3.97
N THR A 173 23.26 -0.48 3.90
CA THR A 173 23.56 0.24 2.66
C THR A 173 24.94 -0.10 2.06
N LEU A 174 25.78 -0.80 2.82
CA LEU A 174 27.10 -1.29 2.40
C LEU A 174 27.07 -2.75 1.91
N ASP A 175 25.99 -3.50 2.11
CA ASP A 175 25.87 -4.86 1.60
C ASP A 175 25.66 -4.84 0.08
N ALA A 176 26.54 -5.54 -0.65
CA ALA A 176 26.44 -5.67 -2.10
C ALA A 176 25.17 -6.41 -2.54
N LEU A 177 24.77 -7.47 -1.82
CA LEU A 177 23.59 -8.27 -2.17
C LEU A 177 22.31 -7.45 -2.00
N ALA A 178 22.21 -6.68 -0.90
CA ALA A 178 21.12 -5.74 -0.71
C ALA A 178 21.02 -4.68 -1.82
N ARG A 179 22.16 -4.21 -2.34
CA ARG A 179 22.21 -3.23 -3.44
C ARG A 179 21.88 -3.85 -4.80
N ASP A 180 22.17 -5.13 -5.00
CA ASP A 180 21.92 -5.85 -6.26
C ASP A 180 20.42 -5.91 -6.61
N HIS A 181 19.51 -5.87 -5.63
CA HIS A 181 18.05 -5.75 -5.89
C HIS A 181 17.65 -4.54 -6.75
N PHE A 182 18.46 -3.48 -6.74
CA PHE A 182 18.26 -2.25 -7.52
C PHE A 182 19.10 -2.17 -8.79
N HIS A 183 19.86 -3.23 -9.13
CA HIS A 183 20.64 -3.27 -10.35
C HIS A 183 19.73 -3.36 -11.59
N PRO A 184 20.05 -2.73 -12.74
CA PRO A 184 19.20 -2.81 -13.94
C PRO A 184 18.89 -4.22 -14.46
N THR A 185 19.69 -5.23 -14.09
CA THR A 185 19.45 -6.64 -14.44
C THR A 185 18.68 -7.43 -13.38
N ALA A 186 18.45 -6.86 -12.20
CA ALA A 186 17.73 -7.48 -11.09
C ALA A 186 16.26 -7.74 -11.46
N PRO A 187 15.57 -8.71 -10.84
CA PRO A 187 14.19 -9.05 -11.19
C PRO A 187 13.25 -7.84 -11.21
N LEU A 188 13.32 -6.97 -10.20
CA LEU A 188 12.45 -5.79 -10.09
C LEU A 188 12.61 -4.81 -11.26
N SER A 189 13.85 -4.46 -11.63
CA SER A 189 14.13 -3.54 -12.75
C SER A 189 13.92 -4.22 -14.11
N ARG A 190 14.47 -5.43 -14.30
CA ARG A 190 14.47 -6.18 -15.56
C ARG A 190 13.06 -6.58 -16.01
N LEU A 191 12.16 -6.86 -15.07
CA LEU A 191 10.75 -7.19 -15.34
C LEU A 191 9.85 -5.95 -15.39
N GLY A 192 10.40 -4.74 -15.21
CA GLY A 192 9.61 -3.49 -15.21
C GLY A 192 8.63 -3.38 -14.05
N LEU A 193 8.93 -3.98 -12.89
CA LEU A 193 8.10 -3.87 -11.68
C LEU A 193 8.45 -2.63 -10.86
N LEU A 194 9.69 -2.17 -10.96
CA LEU A 194 10.25 -1.05 -10.23
C LEU A 194 11.08 -0.17 -11.18
N ASP A 195 10.80 1.13 -11.18
CA ASP A 195 11.67 2.15 -11.76
C ASP A 195 12.56 2.75 -10.66
N VAL A 196 13.87 2.82 -10.95
CA VAL A 196 14.89 3.45 -10.09
C VAL A 196 15.30 4.74 -10.77
N GLY A 197 14.65 5.82 -10.37
CA GLY A 197 14.76 7.13 -11.01
C GLY A 197 16.08 7.83 -10.74
N ASP A 198 16.25 9.01 -11.37
CA ASP A 198 17.36 9.94 -11.17
C ASP A 198 18.76 9.26 -11.17
N ARG A 199 19.25 8.93 -12.37
CA ARG A 199 20.55 8.26 -12.52
C ARG A 199 21.72 9.14 -12.12
N ASP A 200 21.56 10.46 -12.16
CA ASP A 200 22.58 11.44 -11.81
C ASP A 200 22.67 11.65 -10.29
N ALA A 201 21.58 11.39 -9.55
CA ALA A 201 21.61 11.35 -8.09
C ALA A 201 22.48 10.20 -7.53
N PRO A 202 23.09 10.39 -6.34
CA PRO A 202 23.76 9.33 -5.59
C PRO A 202 22.83 8.13 -5.37
N PHE A 203 23.37 6.91 -5.51
CA PHE A 203 22.60 5.66 -5.51
C PHE A 203 21.52 5.55 -4.42
N LEU A 204 21.86 5.87 -3.16
CA LEU A 204 20.92 5.78 -2.03
C LEU A 204 19.82 6.84 -2.07
N GLY A 205 20.05 7.99 -2.72
CA GLY A 205 19.09 9.08 -2.85
C GLY A 205 18.17 8.96 -4.07
N ARG A 206 18.28 7.88 -4.86
CA ARG A 206 17.45 7.65 -6.04
C ARG A 206 16.02 7.28 -5.65
N PRO A 207 14.98 7.93 -6.21
CA PRO A 207 13.60 7.62 -5.90
C PRO A 207 13.15 6.32 -6.55
N LEU A 208 12.26 5.61 -5.88
CA LEU A 208 11.64 4.38 -6.36
C LEU A 208 10.19 4.63 -6.77
N ARG A 209 9.76 4.07 -7.90
CA ARG A 209 8.37 4.12 -8.37
C ARG A 209 7.92 2.76 -8.90
N VAL A 210 6.67 2.40 -8.60
CA VAL A 210 5.97 1.28 -9.23
C VAL A 210 5.13 1.79 -10.41
N PRO A 211 5.14 1.12 -11.58
CA PRO A 211 4.29 1.53 -12.70
C PRO A 211 2.79 1.40 -12.37
N ASP A 212 1.98 2.35 -12.88
CA ASP A 212 0.55 2.45 -12.57
C ASP A 212 -0.22 1.17 -12.97
N ARG A 213 0.22 0.49 -14.03
CA ARG A 213 -0.34 -0.82 -14.45
C ARG A 213 -0.16 -1.89 -13.37
N LEU A 214 0.96 -1.89 -12.64
CA LEU A 214 1.19 -2.85 -11.57
C LEU A 214 0.32 -2.52 -10.34
N ILE A 215 0.19 -1.24 -9.97
CA ILE A 215 -0.75 -0.78 -8.94
C ILE A 215 -2.18 -1.25 -9.27
N ALA A 216 -2.62 -1.05 -10.51
CA ALA A 216 -3.92 -1.51 -10.98
C ALA A 216 -4.09 -3.05 -10.87
N HIS A 217 -3.06 -3.84 -11.20
CA HIS A 217 -3.11 -5.30 -11.05
C HIS A 217 -3.25 -5.73 -9.59
N LEU A 218 -2.49 -5.13 -8.67
CA LEU A 218 -2.57 -5.42 -7.24
C LEU A 218 -3.96 -5.09 -6.66
N LEU A 219 -4.60 -4.04 -7.15
CA LEU A 219 -5.95 -3.61 -6.76
C LEU A 219 -7.10 -4.44 -7.39
N GLY A 220 -6.81 -5.39 -8.29
CA GLY A 220 -7.83 -6.26 -8.89
C GLY A 220 -7.99 -6.17 -10.40
N ASN A 221 -7.36 -5.18 -11.06
CA ASN A 221 -7.57 -4.91 -12.48
C ASN A 221 -6.59 -5.70 -13.38
N ASP A 222 -7.13 -6.67 -14.11
CA ASP A 222 -6.38 -7.56 -15.00
C ASP A 222 -6.39 -7.15 -16.48
N VAL A 223 -7.03 -6.01 -16.85
CA VAL A 223 -6.99 -5.43 -18.22
C VAL A 223 -5.54 -5.17 -18.66
N PRO A 224 -5.09 -5.56 -19.86
CA PRO A 224 -3.73 -5.29 -20.34
C PRO A 224 -3.33 -3.81 -20.25
N ASP A 225 -2.02 -3.52 -20.31
CA ASP A 225 -1.56 -2.14 -20.46
C ASP A 225 -2.12 -1.52 -21.75
N ALA A 226 -2.49 -0.24 -21.74
CA ALA A 226 -2.99 0.45 -22.92
C ALA A 226 -1.98 0.44 -24.08
N ALA A 227 -0.68 0.40 -23.79
CA ALA A 227 0.38 0.24 -24.79
C ALA A 227 0.39 -1.15 -25.48
N LEU A 228 -0.38 -2.12 -24.98
CA LEU A 228 -0.50 -3.48 -25.48
C LEU A 228 -1.88 -3.78 -26.11
N GLU A 229 -2.81 -2.82 -26.10
CA GLU A 229 -4.11 -2.95 -26.78
C GLU A 229 -3.91 -3.21 -28.28
N GLY A 230 -4.63 -4.19 -28.83
CA GLY A 230 -4.49 -4.62 -30.23
C GLY A 230 -3.26 -5.49 -30.54
N HIS A 231 -2.28 -5.59 -29.62
CA HIS A 231 -1.07 -6.40 -29.81
C HIS A 231 -1.10 -7.75 -29.07
N VAL A 232 -1.91 -7.86 -28.01
CA VAL A 232 -2.10 -9.11 -27.26
C VAL A 232 -3.41 -9.78 -27.69
N ARG A 233 -3.35 -11.07 -28.02
CA ARG A 233 -4.56 -11.91 -28.18
C ARG A 233 -5.00 -12.45 -26.82
N PRO A 234 -6.32 -12.56 -26.56
CA PRO A 234 -6.86 -13.08 -25.31
C PRO A 234 -6.52 -14.56 -25.07
#